data_AF-A0A9P6CST2-F1
#
_entry.id   AF-A0A9P6CST2-F1
#
_cell.length_a   1.000
_cell.length_b   1.000
_cell.length_c   1.000
_cell.angle_alpha   90.00
_cell.angle_beta   90.00
_cell.angle_gamma   90.00
#
_symmetry.space_group_name_H-M   'P 1'
#
loop_
_entity.id
_entity.type
_entity.pdbx_description
1 polymer ?
#
loop_
_entity_poly.entity_id
_entity_poly.type
_entity_poly.pdbx_seq_one_letter_code
_entity_poly.pdbx_strand_id
1 'polypeptide(L)' 'FRCYVAGCKQVNKRRDHILIHVGAHLDQRPFKCMHCTARFLRKNECKRHELSHTGIRPFSC' A
#
# COMPACT_ATOMS: atom_id res chain seq x y z
N PHE A 1 16.94 7.09 0.34
CA PHE A 1 16.85 5.64 0.02
C PHE A 1 16.60 5.46 -1.46
N ARG A 2 17.60 4.97 -2.20
CA ARG A 2 17.54 4.81 -3.66
C ARG A 2 16.92 3.45 -4.03
N CYS A 3 16.14 3.42 -5.12
CA CYS A 3 15.62 2.17 -5.68
C CYS A 3 16.72 1.35 -6.36
N TYR A 4 16.69 0.04 -6.17
CA TYR A 4 17.64 -0.91 -6.76
C TYR A 4 17.11 -1.62 -8.01
N VAL A 5 15.82 -1.46 -8.33
CA VAL A 5 15.20 -2.10 -9.50
C VAL A 5 15.77 -1.47 -10.78
N ALA A 6 16.19 -2.32 -11.72
CA ALA A 6 16.76 -1.88 -12.99
C ALA A 6 15.81 -0.93 -13.74
N GLY A 7 16.34 0.16 -14.28
CA GLY A 7 15.56 1.18 -14.98
C GLY A 7 14.81 2.16 -14.07
N CYS A 8 14.75 1.93 -12.75
CA CYS A 8 14.08 2.85 -11.82
C CYS A 8 15.08 3.80 -11.15
N LYS A 9 14.91 5.10 -11.37
CA LYS A 9 15.76 6.16 -10.77
C LYS A 9 15.16 6.81 -9.53
N GLN A 10 14.08 6.24 -8.98
CA GLN A 10 13.39 6.82 -7.83
C GLN A 10 14.26 6.82 -6.57
N VAL A 11 14.19 7.93 -5.83
CA VAL A 11 14.83 8.10 -4.53
C VAL A 11 13.79 8.58 -3.53
N ASN A 12 13.58 7.79 -2.48
CA ASN A 12 12.65 8.12 -1.40
C ASN A 12 13.40 8.77 -0.23
N LYS A 13 12.74 9.73 0.42
CA LYS A 13 13.26 10.40 1.62
C LYS A 13 13.24 9.51 2.86
N ARG A 14 12.27 8.57 2.94
CA ARG A 14 12.09 7.68 4.11
C ARG A 14 12.28 6.21 3.76
N ARG A 15 12.68 5.41 4.76
CA ARG A 15 12.97 3.98 4.61
C ARG A 15 11.70 3.17 4.34
N ASP A 16 10.61 3.46 5.05
CA ASP A 16 9.31 2.81 4.85
C ASP A 16 8.80 3.01 3.41
N HIS A 17 9.00 4.21 2.86
CA HIS A 17 8.59 4.54 1.50
C HIS A 17 9.34 3.75 0.43
N ILE A 18 10.64 3.49 0.59
CA ILE A 18 11.39 2.71 -0.41
C ILE A 18 10.95 1.24 -0.41
N LEU A 19 10.62 0.67 0.75
CA LEU A 19 10.13 -0.71 0.85
C LEU A 19 8.80 -0.87 0.13
N ILE A 20 7.87 0.07 0.32
CA ILE A 20 6.58 0.09 -0.36
C ILE A 20 6.76 0.30 -1.88
N HIS A 21 7.64 1.20 -2.28
CA HIS A 21 7.93 1.47 -3.69
C HIS A 21 8.48 0.23 -4.40
N VAL A 22 9.47 -0.44 -3.81
CA VAL A 22 10.04 -1.67 -4.37
C VAL A 22 9.02 -2.80 -4.35
N GLY A 23 8.19 -2.90 -3.31
CA GLY A 23 7.08 -3.86 -3.25
C GLY A 23 6.11 -3.71 -4.43
N ALA A 24 5.94 -2.51 -4.98
CA ALA A 24 5.12 -2.28 -6.17
C ALA A 24 5.73 -2.90 -7.44
N HIS A 25 7.05 -2.85 -7.60
CA HIS A 25 7.74 -3.48 -8.74
C HIS A 25 7.65 -5.00 -8.72
N LEU A 26 7.62 -5.58 -7.52
CA LEU A 26 7.59 -7.03 -7.32
C LEU A 26 6.16 -7.57 -7.12
N ASP A 27 5.15 -6.72 -7.26
CA ASP A 27 3.74 -6.98 -6.91
C ASP A 27 3.54 -7.64 -5.53
N GLN A 28 4.46 -7.35 -4.60
CA GLN A 28 4.40 -7.81 -3.23
C GLN A 28 3.42 -6.94 -2.45
N ARG A 29 2.15 -7.33 -2.49
CA ARG A 29 1.03 -6.69 -1.79
C ARG A 29 0.66 -7.53 -0.56
N PRO A 30 1.32 -7.34 0.60
CA PRO A 30 1.15 -8.21 1.77
C PRO A 30 -0.21 -8.02 2.45
N PHE A 31 -0.86 -6.87 2.28
CA PHE A 31 -2.12 -6.56 2.93
C PHE A 31 -3.27 -7.02 2.06
N LYS A 32 -3.89 -8.15 2.40
CA LYS A 32 -5.09 -8.65 1.71
C LYS A 32 -6.34 -8.17 2.46
N CYS A 33 -7.34 -7.71 1.71
CA CYS A 33 -8.65 -7.42 2.28
C CYS A 33 -9.31 -8.70 2.81
N MET A 34 -9.96 -8.62 3.96
CA MET A 34 -10.70 -9.75 4.53
C MET A 34 -12.02 -10.06 3.81
N HIS A 35 -12.59 -9.10 3.08
CA HIS A 35 -13.90 -9.23 2.44
C HIS A 35 -13.83 -9.53 0.93
N CYS A 36 -12.66 -9.38 0.30
CA CYS A 36 -12.50 -9.61 -1.14
C CYS A 36 -11.06 -10.02 -1.51
N THR A 37 -10.78 -10.19 -2.80
CA THR A 37 -9.45 -10.58 -3.30
C THR A 37 -8.48 -9.42 -3.45
N ALA A 38 -8.89 -8.18 -3.13
CA ALA A 38 -8.05 -7.00 -3.26
C ALA A 38 -6.83 -7.06 -2.32
N ARG A 39 -5.68 -6.64 -2.85
CA ARG A 39 -4.40 -6.59 -2.12
C ARG A 39 -3.77 -5.21 -2.23
N PHE A 40 -3.18 -4.76 -1.14
CA PHE A 40 -2.62 -3.42 -0.98
C PHE A 40 -1.16 -3.48 -0.53
N LEU A 41 -0.43 -2.42 -0.88
CA LEU A 41 0.97 -2.25 -0.47
C LEU A 41 1.10 -1.64 0.92
N ARG A 42 0.08 -0.90 1.38
CA ARG A 42 0.07 -0.26 2.70
C ARG A 42 -1.10 -0.73 3.56
N LYS A 43 -0.84 -0.91 4.86
CA LYS A 43 -1.86 -1.26 5.86
C LYS A 43 -3.01 -0.25 5.91
N ASN A 44 -2.69 1.05 5.88
CA ASN A 44 -3.70 2.10 5.98
C ASN A 44 -4.61 2.15 4.73
N GLU A 45 -4.07 1.80 3.56
CA GLU A 45 -4.86 1.69 2.32
C GLU A 45 -5.84 0.50 2.42
N CYS A 46 -5.37 -0.65 2.91
CA CYS A 46 -6.22 -1.82 3.14
C CYS A 46 -7.33 -1.53 4.15
N LYS A 47 -6.99 -0.93 5.30
CA LYS A 47 -7.98 -0.54 6.31
C LYS A 47 -9.02 0.43 5.76
N ARG A 48 -8.59 1.45 5.02
CA ARG A 48 -9.51 2.40 4.40
C ARG A 48 -10.43 1.71 3.39
N HIS A 49 -9.89 0.76 2.62
CA HIS A 49 -10.69 -0.05 1.72
C HIS A 49 -11.68 -0.95 2.48
N GLU A 50 -11.31 -1.54 3.62
CA GLU A 50 -12.23 -2.35 4.44
C GLU A 50 -13.44 -1.53 4.92
N LEU A 51 -13.26 -0.24 5.21
CA LEU A 51 -14.37 0.65 5.56
C LEU A 51 -15.40 0.81 4.43
N SER A 52 -15.02 0.62 3.16
CA SER A 52 -15.99 0.67 2.06
C SER A 52 -16.88 -0.57 2.01
N HIS A 53 -16.44 -1.71 2.58
CA HIS A 53 -17.29 -2.91 2.71
C HIS A 53 -18.30 -2.78 3.84
N THR A 54 -17.90 -2.15 4.94
CA THR A 54 -18.75 -2.00 6.12
C THR A 54 -19.68 -0.80 6.06
N GLY A 55 -19.47 0.12 5.12
CA GLY A 55 -20.23 1.37 5.01
C GLY A 55 -20.01 2.33 6.18
N ILE A 56 -19.03 2.06 7.05
CA ILE A 56 -18.72 2.90 8.19
C ILE A 56 -18.14 4.22 7.66
N ARG A 57 -18.79 5.33 7.98
CA ARG A 57 -18.23 6.69 7.84
C ARG A 57 -17.60 7.10 9.16
N PRO A 58 -16.28 6.87 9.37
CA PRO A 58 -15.62 7.19 10.64
C PRO A 58 -15.50 8.69 10.90
N PHE A 59 -15.70 9.51 9.86
CA PHE A 59 -15.65 10.96 9.96
C PHE A 59 -17.04 11.53 9.60
N SER A 60 -17.64 12.21 10.56
CA SER A 60 -18.79 13.09 10.35
C SER A 60 -18.31 14.50 9.99
N CYS A 61 -19.12 15.22 9.21
CA CYS A 61 -18.87 16.63 8.90
C CYS A 61 -19.23 17.51 10.09
#